data_AF-A0A0N1GZC8-F1
#
_entry.id   AF-A0A0N1GZC8-F1
#
_cell.length_a   1.000
_cell.length_b   1.000
_cell.length_c   1.000
_cell.angle_alpha   90.00
_cell.angle_beta   90.00
_cell.angle_gamma   90.00
#
_symmetry.space_group_name_H-M   'P 1'
#
loop_
_entity.id
_entity.type
_entity.pdbx_description
1 polymer ?
#
loop_
_entity_poly.entity_id
_entity_poly.type
_entity_poly.pdbx_seq_one_letter_code
_entity_poly.pdbx_strand_id
1 'polypeptide(L)'
;MSKHSTYLLLSLPSSITPSGHQKDALSHIESTVGSSGDAVKALPIPDFKIGTLDACLSQSDELAKLEGTCKGIVAKVSDTLRNVVDGDDDKAAEHKAVNDKPLDAYLSSFSWNKVKYRADKPISELISLLQKASPHHPLCMTPNLTDPQEINSIDNDVRSKFNQYNSLRTNLATLHRKQSGNLSTKSLLSIVNPKILVQTSGSEHLETHLVAVPSSNVKDFNRSYETISPMVVPRSAYFVDSDSEFSLYAVTVFKKHSQEFLHKSRERKWVPRDFKAQEGGKESELKELHKAEAEEKRVWGEILRLCRTGWGEGVMAAVHVVVLRMFVETVLRYGLPLDFVAAVVKTDTKRSEKARKALDSEFSYLAGNAFGRDSKGRVQKEDTSMGGPEVGAGQEGGEYKAYVSCDIDFD
;
A
#
# COMPACT_ATOMS: atom_id res chain seq x y z
N MET A 1 7.80 -19.50 -0.17
CA MET A 1 8.50 -18.74 -1.24
C MET A 1 7.67 -18.82 -2.49
N SER A 2 6.81 -17.83 -2.73
CA SER A 2 6.02 -17.76 -3.95
C SER A 2 6.97 -17.61 -5.15
N LYS A 3 6.64 -18.26 -6.27
CA LYS A 3 7.39 -18.08 -7.52
C LYS A 3 6.95 -16.74 -8.12
N HIS A 4 7.77 -15.71 -7.92
CA HIS A 4 7.62 -14.42 -8.59
C HIS A 4 7.56 -14.64 -10.10
N SER A 5 6.42 -14.27 -10.69
CA SER A 5 6.16 -14.45 -12.10
C SER A 5 6.37 -13.12 -12.80
N THR A 6 7.29 -13.09 -13.75
CA THR A 6 7.57 -11.91 -14.57
C THR A 6 6.94 -12.10 -15.94
N TYR A 7 6.39 -11.03 -16.51
CA TYR A 7 5.75 -11.09 -17.83
C TYR A 7 6.47 -10.14 -18.79
N LEU A 8 6.87 -10.67 -19.94
CA LEU A 8 7.48 -9.90 -21.02
C LEU A 8 6.43 -9.74 -22.12
N LEU A 9 6.10 -8.51 -22.46
CA LEU A 9 5.25 -8.19 -23.59
C LEU A 9 6.16 -7.86 -24.77
N LEU A 10 5.90 -8.51 -25.90
CA LEU A 10 6.71 -8.42 -27.10
C LEU A 10 5.85 -7.97 -28.26
N SER A 11 6.40 -7.12 -29.11
CA SER A 11 5.87 -6.85 -30.44
C SER A 11 7.00 -6.94 -31.46
N LEU A 12 6.78 -7.75 -32.50
CA LEU A 12 7.76 -8.10 -33.53
C LEU A 12 7.08 -8.03 -34.91
N PRO A 13 7.78 -7.67 -36.00
CA PRO A 13 7.21 -7.71 -37.33
C PRO A 13 6.80 -9.13 -37.71
N SER A 14 5.73 -9.33 -38.47
CA SER A 14 5.34 -10.69 -38.89
C SER A 14 6.40 -11.35 -39.80
N SER A 15 7.26 -10.54 -40.42
CA SER A 15 8.40 -10.95 -41.24
C SER A 15 9.54 -11.64 -40.49
N ILE A 16 9.45 -11.80 -39.15
CA ILE A 16 10.35 -12.69 -38.40
C ILE A 16 10.22 -14.16 -38.83
N THR A 17 9.21 -14.49 -39.64
CA THR A 17 9.07 -15.78 -40.30
C THR A 17 8.84 -15.59 -41.80
N PRO A 18 9.37 -16.48 -42.67
CA PRO A 18 9.18 -16.37 -44.13
C PRO A 18 7.72 -16.43 -44.57
N SER A 19 6.85 -17.07 -43.78
CA SER A 19 5.41 -17.17 -44.08
C SER A 19 4.63 -15.89 -43.81
N GLY A 20 5.16 -15.00 -42.96
CA GLY A 20 4.44 -13.80 -42.51
C GLY A 20 3.18 -14.10 -41.69
N HIS A 21 2.95 -15.36 -41.31
CA HIS A 21 1.75 -15.76 -40.57
C HIS A 21 1.97 -15.62 -39.05
N GLN A 22 1.02 -15.00 -38.37
CA GLN A 22 1.09 -14.75 -36.91
C GLN A 22 1.34 -16.03 -36.08
N LYS A 23 0.77 -17.18 -36.48
CA LYS A 23 0.95 -18.45 -35.76
C LYS A 23 2.39 -18.96 -35.85
N ASP A 24 3.01 -18.83 -37.00
CA ASP A 24 4.38 -19.27 -37.22
C ASP A 24 5.33 -18.32 -36.47
N ALA A 25 5.05 -17.02 -36.49
CA ALA A 25 5.78 -16.02 -35.72
C ALA A 25 5.71 -16.26 -34.20
N LEU A 26 4.52 -16.62 -33.67
CA LEU A 26 4.38 -17.02 -32.26
C LEU A 26 5.15 -18.30 -31.93
N SER A 27 5.09 -19.30 -32.82
CA SER A 27 5.85 -20.55 -32.66
C SER A 27 7.36 -20.31 -32.69
N HIS A 28 7.81 -19.35 -33.51
CA HIS A 28 9.20 -18.93 -33.55
C HIS A 28 9.61 -18.31 -32.20
N ILE A 29 8.83 -17.36 -31.67
CA ILE A 29 9.08 -16.74 -30.35
C ILE A 29 9.12 -17.80 -29.24
N GLU A 30 8.19 -18.76 -29.25
CA GLU A 30 8.16 -19.86 -28.27
C GLU A 30 9.44 -20.70 -28.32
N SER A 31 9.88 -21.06 -29.53
CA SER A 31 11.12 -21.82 -29.73
C SER A 31 12.37 -21.06 -29.26
N THR A 32 12.44 -19.75 -29.50
CA THR A 32 13.56 -18.89 -29.09
C THR A 32 13.68 -18.80 -27.57
N VAL A 33 12.56 -18.64 -26.87
CA VAL A 33 12.55 -18.54 -25.40
C VAL A 33 12.93 -19.87 -24.74
N GLY A 34 12.78 -20.99 -25.45
CA GLY A 34 13.10 -22.33 -24.95
C GLY A 34 12.15 -22.78 -23.82
N SER A 35 10.95 -22.21 -23.79
CA SER A 35 9.88 -22.58 -22.86
C SER A 35 9.04 -23.71 -23.47
N SER A 36 8.69 -24.71 -22.65
CA SER A 36 7.76 -25.77 -23.04
C SER A 36 6.34 -25.38 -22.62
N GLY A 37 5.39 -25.30 -23.56
CA GLY A 37 3.95 -25.17 -23.28
C GLY A 37 3.40 -23.74 -23.30
N ASP A 38 2.31 -23.51 -22.56
CA ASP A 38 1.42 -22.32 -22.56
C ASP A 38 2.08 -21.00 -22.05
N ALA A 39 3.41 -20.90 -22.10
CA ALA A 39 4.21 -19.79 -21.60
C ALA A 39 4.25 -18.59 -22.57
N VAL A 40 4.07 -18.82 -23.87
CA VAL A 40 3.94 -17.77 -24.88
C VAL A 40 2.50 -17.75 -25.37
N LYS A 41 1.83 -16.60 -25.25
CA LYS A 41 0.45 -16.42 -25.71
C LYS A 41 0.33 -15.22 -26.61
N ALA A 42 -0.55 -15.30 -27.60
CA ALA A 42 -0.92 -14.16 -28.42
C ALA A 42 -1.53 -13.06 -27.54
N LEU A 43 -1.04 -11.84 -27.68
CA LEU A 43 -1.57 -10.69 -26.96
C LEU A 43 -2.50 -9.91 -27.90
N PRO A 44 -3.82 -9.90 -27.67
CA PRO A 44 -4.74 -9.22 -28.56
C PRO A 44 -4.62 -7.69 -28.41
N ILE A 45 -3.99 -7.05 -29.39
CA ILE A 45 -3.95 -5.59 -29.51
C ILE A 45 -5.06 -5.14 -30.47
N PRO A 46 -5.94 -4.21 -30.08
CA PRO A 46 -6.88 -3.60 -30.99
C PRO A 46 -6.20 -2.75 -32.07
N ASP A 47 -6.89 -2.59 -33.19
CA ASP A 47 -6.50 -1.58 -34.19
C ASP A 47 -6.83 -0.18 -33.65
N PHE A 48 -5.81 0.53 -33.19
CA PHE A 48 -5.96 1.91 -32.73
C PHE A 48 -5.86 2.91 -33.88
N LYS A 49 -6.58 4.03 -33.75
CA LYS A 49 -6.52 5.12 -34.72
C LYS A 49 -5.20 5.89 -34.59
N ILE A 50 -4.30 5.65 -35.56
CA ILE A 50 -2.99 6.30 -35.65
C ILE A 50 -3.14 7.74 -36.17
N GLY A 51 -2.40 8.67 -35.57
CA GLY A 51 -2.31 10.06 -36.00
C GLY A 51 -1.10 10.31 -36.91
N THR A 52 -0.40 11.41 -36.70
CA THR A 52 0.90 11.69 -37.34
C THR A 52 2.04 10.99 -36.59
N LEU A 53 3.17 10.78 -37.27
CA LEU A 53 4.38 10.25 -36.61
C LEU A 53 4.87 11.16 -35.48
N ASP A 54 4.80 12.48 -35.68
CA ASP A 54 5.13 13.47 -34.65
C ASP A 54 4.25 13.33 -33.40
N ALA A 55 2.94 13.12 -33.59
CA ALA A 55 2.04 12.83 -32.47
C ALA A 55 2.40 11.52 -31.76
N CYS A 56 2.83 10.48 -32.50
CA CYS A 56 3.25 9.21 -31.91
C CYS A 56 4.50 9.38 -31.02
N LEU A 57 5.45 10.24 -31.39
CA LEU A 57 6.62 10.55 -30.57
C LEU A 57 6.20 11.18 -29.23
N SER A 58 5.38 12.23 -29.26
CA SER A 58 4.85 12.86 -28.03
C SER A 58 4.05 11.86 -27.17
N GLN A 59 3.21 11.04 -27.81
CA GLN A 59 2.39 10.04 -27.13
C GLN A 59 3.24 8.95 -26.45
N SER A 60 4.36 8.56 -27.04
CA SER A 60 5.31 7.60 -26.44
C SER A 60 5.83 8.12 -25.10
N ASP A 61 6.24 9.39 -25.04
CA ASP A 61 6.76 10.01 -23.81
C ASP A 61 5.67 10.18 -22.75
N GLU A 62 4.45 10.59 -23.14
CA GLU A 62 3.30 10.69 -22.25
C GLU A 62 2.91 9.34 -21.65
N LEU A 63 2.90 8.28 -22.47
CA LEU A 63 2.60 6.92 -22.06
C LEU A 63 3.65 6.37 -21.10
N ALA A 64 4.94 6.66 -21.32
CA ALA A 64 6.01 6.28 -20.40
C ALA A 64 5.85 6.93 -19.01
N LYS A 65 5.52 8.23 -18.96
CA LYS A 65 5.23 8.94 -17.70
C LYS A 65 4.00 8.37 -16.99
N LEU A 66 2.95 8.07 -17.76
CA LEU A 66 1.72 7.47 -17.24
C LEU A 66 1.95 6.06 -16.70
N GLU A 67 2.76 5.25 -17.39
CA GLU A 67 3.16 3.91 -16.95
C GLU A 67 3.85 3.99 -15.58
N GLY A 68 4.81 4.92 -15.42
CA GLY A 68 5.51 5.15 -14.16
C GLY A 68 4.55 5.56 -13.03
N THR A 69 3.56 6.41 -13.33
CA THR A 69 2.54 6.81 -12.37
C THR A 69 1.68 5.64 -11.92
N CYS A 70 1.20 4.81 -12.86
CA CYS A 70 0.39 3.63 -12.55
C CYS A 70 1.17 2.62 -11.70
N LYS A 71 2.42 2.30 -12.10
CA LYS A 71 3.31 1.41 -11.34
C LYS A 71 3.56 1.93 -9.92
N GLY A 72 3.82 3.23 -9.78
CA GLY A 72 4.01 3.87 -8.47
C GLY A 72 2.78 3.77 -7.57
N ILE A 73 1.58 3.85 -8.12
CA ILE A 73 0.33 3.70 -7.34
C ILE A 73 0.11 2.24 -6.92
N VAL A 74 0.29 1.30 -7.83
CA VAL A 74 0.21 -0.14 -7.52
C VAL A 74 1.21 -0.52 -6.40
N ALA A 75 2.43 0.02 -6.45
CA ALA A 75 3.44 -0.20 -5.41
C ALA A 75 3.00 0.38 -4.05
N LYS A 76 2.54 1.64 -4.00
CA LYS A 76 2.06 2.28 -2.76
C LYS A 76 0.86 1.55 -2.15
N VAL A 77 -0.07 1.08 -2.98
CA VAL A 77 -1.23 0.30 -2.52
C VAL A 77 -0.76 -1.05 -1.98
N SER A 78 0.22 -1.70 -2.62
CA SER A 78 0.83 -2.95 -2.13
C SER A 78 1.53 -2.76 -0.78
N ASP A 79 2.29 -1.68 -0.61
CA ASP A 79 2.94 -1.35 0.67
C ASP A 79 1.90 -1.06 1.76
N THR A 80 0.83 -0.33 1.43
CA THR A 80 -0.27 -0.06 2.37
C THR A 80 -0.96 -1.36 2.79
N LEU A 81 -1.25 -2.24 1.84
CA LEU A 81 -1.82 -3.55 2.09
C LEU A 81 -0.92 -4.38 3.01
N ARG A 82 0.39 -4.42 2.75
CA ARG A 82 1.38 -5.10 3.61
C ARG A 82 1.34 -4.55 5.04
N ASN A 83 1.23 -3.24 5.22
CA ASN A 83 1.13 -2.62 6.55
C ASN A 83 -0.20 -2.94 7.27
N VAL A 84 -1.31 -3.03 6.53
CA VAL A 84 -2.63 -3.40 7.10
C VAL A 84 -2.66 -4.84 7.61
N VAL A 85 -1.88 -5.73 7.00
CA VAL A 85 -1.73 -7.13 7.42
C VAL A 85 -0.47 -7.36 8.28
N ASP A 86 0.06 -6.30 8.89
CA ASP A 86 1.20 -6.35 9.83
C ASP A 86 2.49 -6.99 9.26
N GLY A 87 2.73 -6.84 7.95
CA GLY A 87 3.95 -7.34 7.30
C GLY A 87 3.87 -8.79 6.83
N ASP A 88 2.68 -9.42 6.91
CA ASP A 88 2.47 -10.78 6.43
C ASP A 88 2.31 -10.80 4.90
N ASP A 89 3.40 -11.11 4.19
CA ASP A 89 3.43 -11.12 2.72
C ASP A 89 2.49 -12.17 2.11
N ASP A 90 2.26 -13.30 2.79
CA ASP A 90 1.35 -14.34 2.30
C ASP A 90 -0.11 -13.84 2.36
N LYS A 91 -0.51 -13.21 3.46
CA LYS A 91 -1.83 -12.55 3.55
C LYS A 91 -1.97 -11.40 2.56
N ALA A 92 -0.93 -10.60 2.37
CA ALA A 92 -0.96 -9.51 1.39
C ALA A 92 -1.19 -10.07 -0.02
N ALA A 93 -0.54 -11.17 -0.37
CA ALA A 93 -0.70 -11.83 -1.67
C ALA A 93 -2.13 -12.35 -1.92
N GLU A 94 -2.83 -12.84 -0.89
CA GLU A 94 -4.23 -13.28 -0.98
C GLU A 94 -5.20 -12.15 -1.39
N HIS A 95 -4.84 -10.90 -1.07
CA HIS A 95 -5.62 -9.72 -1.41
C HIS A 95 -5.23 -9.09 -2.76
N LYS A 96 -4.12 -9.52 -3.38
CA LYS A 96 -3.70 -9.08 -4.72
C LYS A 96 -4.44 -9.86 -5.81
N ALA A 97 -5.57 -9.34 -6.26
CA ALA A 97 -6.36 -9.92 -7.34
C ALA A 97 -6.85 -8.86 -8.33
N VAL A 98 -6.98 -9.24 -9.60
CA VAL A 98 -7.53 -8.41 -10.68
C VAL A 98 -8.84 -9.03 -11.15
N ASN A 99 -9.97 -8.34 -10.98
CA ASN A 99 -11.31 -8.88 -11.26
C ASN A 99 -11.55 -10.27 -10.63
N ASP A 100 -11.16 -10.40 -9.36
CA ASP A 100 -11.24 -11.65 -8.58
C ASP A 100 -10.44 -12.83 -9.14
N LYS A 101 -9.49 -12.56 -10.04
CA LYS A 101 -8.57 -13.54 -10.59
C LYS A 101 -7.12 -13.21 -10.17
N PRO A 102 -6.26 -14.23 -9.99
CA PRO A 102 -4.83 -14.00 -9.86
C PRO A 102 -4.28 -13.23 -11.06
N LEU A 103 -3.24 -12.42 -10.84
CA LEU A 103 -2.57 -11.63 -11.89
C LEU A 103 -2.21 -12.46 -13.12
N ASP A 104 -1.69 -13.67 -12.89
CA ASP A 104 -1.31 -14.62 -13.93
C ASP A 104 -2.48 -15.01 -14.85
N ALA A 105 -3.64 -15.30 -14.26
CA ALA A 105 -4.84 -15.62 -14.99
C ALA A 105 -5.35 -14.40 -15.77
N TYR A 106 -5.26 -13.20 -15.19
CA TYR A 106 -5.64 -11.95 -15.85
C TYR A 106 -4.78 -11.66 -17.09
N LEU A 107 -3.45 -11.73 -16.96
CA LEU A 107 -2.52 -11.47 -18.06
C LEU A 107 -2.60 -12.53 -19.17
N SER A 108 -2.77 -13.79 -18.78
CA SER A 108 -2.91 -14.91 -19.74
C SER A 108 -4.18 -14.83 -20.58
N SER A 109 -5.23 -14.19 -20.08
CA SER A 109 -6.51 -13.98 -20.78
C SER A 109 -6.79 -12.50 -20.99
N PHE A 110 -5.75 -11.67 -21.12
CA PHE A 110 -5.93 -10.24 -21.29
C PHE A 110 -6.78 -9.95 -22.52
N SER A 111 -7.73 -9.04 -22.36
CA SER A 111 -8.49 -8.45 -23.45
C SER A 111 -8.61 -6.96 -23.20
N TRP A 112 -8.39 -6.19 -24.24
CA TRP A 112 -8.61 -4.75 -24.20
C TRP A 112 -10.04 -4.42 -23.79
N ASN A 113 -10.21 -3.53 -22.82
CA ASN A 113 -11.53 -3.06 -22.38
C ASN A 113 -12.12 -2.08 -23.40
N LYS A 114 -12.79 -2.60 -24.42
CA LYS A 114 -13.41 -1.84 -25.50
C LYS A 114 -14.55 -0.90 -25.05
N VAL A 115 -15.14 -1.14 -23.88
CA VAL A 115 -16.21 -0.30 -23.32
C VAL A 115 -15.63 0.96 -22.70
N LYS A 116 -14.58 0.82 -21.88
CA LYS A 116 -13.92 1.94 -21.18
C LYS A 116 -12.96 2.71 -22.09
N TYR A 117 -12.22 1.98 -22.93
CA TYR A 117 -11.18 2.53 -23.82
C TYR A 117 -11.52 2.16 -25.26
N ARG A 118 -12.40 2.93 -25.92
CA ARG A 118 -12.82 2.56 -27.28
C ARG A 118 -11.70 2.79 -28.30
N ALA A 119 -11.28 1.75 -29.01
CA ALA A 119 -10.14 1.81 -29.94
C ALA A 119 -10.36 2.70 -31.19
N ASP A 120 -11.62 3.07 -31.48
CA ASP A 120 -11.98 4.02 -32.55
C ASP A 120 -11.59 5.47 -32.24
N LYS A 121 -11.36 5.78 -30.96
CA LYS A 121 -10.91 7.11 -30.50
C LYS A 121 -9.42 7.32 -30.80
N PRO A 122 -8.99 8.58 -31.01
CA PRO A 122 -7.58 8.89 -31.17
C PRO A 122 -6.78 8.55 -29.92
N ILE A 123 -5.51 8.17 -30.10
CA ILE A 123 -4.61 7.74 -29.01
C ILE A 123 -4.49 8.81 -27.91
N SER A 124 -4.45 10.11 -28.26
CA SER A 124 -4.42 11.21 -27.28
C SER A 124 -5.65 11.23 -26.36
N GLU A 125 -6.82 10.89 -26.88
CA GLU A 125 -8.03 10.77 -26.08
C GLU A 125 -7.97 9.51 -25.19
N LEU A 126 -7.43 8.39 -25.69
CA LEU A 126 -7.22 7.19 -24.89
C LEU A 126 -6.24 7.44 -23.74
N ILE A 127 -5.14 8.15 -23.96
CA ILE A 127 -4.20 8.58 -22.93
C ILE A 127 -4.92 9.44 -21.89
N SER A 128 -5.72 10.42 -22.33
CA SER A 128 -6.52 11.27 -21.43
C SER A 128 -7.52 10.46 -20.61
N LEU A 129 -8.17 9.45 -21.22
CA LEU A 129 -9.12 8.55 -20.54
C LEU A 129 -8.42 7.62 -19.55
N LEU A 130 -7.20 7.18 -19.86
CA LEU A 130 -6.38 6.38 -18.95
C LEU A 130 -5.88 7.24 -17.77
N GLN A 131 -5.42 8.47 -18.02
CA GLN A 131 -5.02 9.43 -16.98
C GLN A 131 -6.18 9.82 -16.06
N LYS A 132 -7.35 10.12 -16.63
CA LYS A 132 -8.55 10.56 -15.88
C LYS A 132 -9.40 9.42 -15.33
N ALA A 133 -9.18 8.19 -15.78
CA ALA A 133 -10.08 7.06 -15.57
C ALA A 133 -11.58 7.41 -15.79
N SER A 134 -11.87 8.04 -16.94
CA SER A 134 -13.16 8.25 -17.62
C SER A 134 -14.13 9.34 -17.07
N PRO A 135 -14.77 10.14 -17.96
CA PRO A 135 -15.59 11.29 -17.59
C PRO A 135 -17.02 10.92 -17.19
N HIS A 136 -17.61 11.75 -16.34
CA HIS A 136 -19.05 11.83 -16.09
C HIS A 136 -19.88 11.59 -17.37
N HIS A 137 -20.69 10.54 -17.40
CA HIS A 137 -21.85 10.49 -18.29
C HIS A 137 -23.11 10.82 -17.48
N PRO A 138 -23.77 11.97 -17.68
CA PRO A 138 -24.88 12.44 -16.84
C PRO A 138 -26.22 11.68 -17.00
N LEU A 139 -26.22 10.41 -17.45
CA LEU A 139 -27.47 9.66 -17.68
C LEU A 139 -27.50 8.25 -17.06
N CYS A 140 -26.63 7.93 -16.11
CA CYS A 140 -26.77 6.69 -15.33
C CYS A 140 -26.77 6.99 -13.83
N MET A 141 -27.95 7.34 -13.30
CA MET A 141 -28.23 7.20 -11.86
C MET A 141 -28.61 5.74 -11.60
N THR A 142 -27.66 4.94 -11.12
CA THR A 142 -27.97 3.70 -10.38
C THR A 142 -27.27 3.75 -9.03
N PRO A 143 -27.93 3.51 -7.88
CA PRO A 143 -27.41 3.88 -6.56
C PRO A 143 -26.48 2.84 -5.91
N ASN A 144 -25.91 1.89 -6.66
CA ASN A 144 -24.98 0.90 -6.13
C ASN A 144 -24.11 0.34 -7.25
N LEU A 145 -22.91 0.88 -7.44
CA LEU A 145 -21.68 0.26 -7.97
C LEU A 145 -20.71 1.38 -8.39
N THR A 146 -19.73 1.61 -7.52
CA THR A 146 -18.40 2.21 -7.73
C THR A 146 -18.27 3.28 -8.83
N ASP A 147 -18.26 4.55 -8.41
CA ASP A 147 -17.88 5.70 -9.24
C ASP A 147 -16.49 5.49 -9.88
N PRO A 148 -16.27 5.91 -11.14
CA PRO A 148 -14.97 5.83 -11.78
C PRO A 148 -14.01 6.83 -11.15
N GLN A 149 -13.00 6.31 -10.47
CA GLN A 149 -11.98 7.06 -9.74
C GLN A 149 -10.76 7.31 -10.62
N GLU A 150 -10.26 8.55 -10.64
CA GLU A 150 -8.96 8.90 -11.20
C GLU A 150 -7.88 7.94 -10.69
N ILE A 151 -6.90 7.59 -11.51
CA ILE A 151 -5.79 6.71 -11.06
C ILE A 151 -5.14 7.28 -9.78
N ASN A 152 -5.02 8.61 -9.69
CA ASN A 152 -4.53 9.30 -8.50
C ASN A 152 -5.48 9.25 -7.30
N SER A 153 -6.81 9.16 -7.50
CA SER A 153 -7.74 9.04 -6.38
C SER A 153 -7.67 7.67 -5.71
N ILE A 154 -7.21 6.61 -6.40
CA ILE A 154 -6.94 5.31 -5.75
C ILE A 154 -5.93 5.48 -4.61
N ASP A 155 -4.79 6.13 -4.87
CA ASP A 155 -3.75 6.39 -3.85
C ASP A 155 -4.29 7.28 -2.71
N ASN A 156 -5.06 8.33 -3.06
CA ASN A 156 -5.63 9.24 -2.07
C ASN A 156 -6.64 8.55 -1.14
N ASP A 157 -7.54 7.73 -1.69
CA ASP A 157 -8.58 7.03 -0.93
C ASP A 157 -7.97 5.97 -0.01
N VAL A 158 -7.06 5.16 -0.54
CA VAL A 158 -6.32 4.14 0.23
C VAL A 158 -5.52 4.82 1.35
N ARG A 159 -4.79 5.89 1.05
CA ARG A 159 -4.00 6.62 2.07
C ARG A 159 -4.88 7.26 3.13
N SER A 160 -5.96 7.93 2.73
CA SER A 160 -6.90 8.58 3.66
C SER A 160 -7.49 7.57 4.64
N LYS A 161 -7.94 6.42 4.13
CA LYS A 161 -8.50 5.35 4.94
C LYS A 161 -7.47 4.63 5.81
N PHE A 162 -6.24 4.46 5.31
CA PHE A 162 -5.14 3.93 6.11
C PHE A 162 -4.76 4.85 7.28
N ASN A 163 -4.77 6.17 7.07
CA ASN A 163 -4.53 7.14 8.15
C ASN A 163 -5.64 7.12 9.20
N GLN A 164 -6.91 6.98 8.78
CA GLN A 164 -8.04 6.77 9.68
C GLN A 164 -7.84 5.48 10.51
N TYR A 165 -7.47 4.38 9.86
CA TYR A 165 -7.17 3.10 10.50
C TYR A 165 -6.07 3.23 11.57
N ASN A 166 -4.93 3.81 11.23
CA ASN A 166 -3.81 3.98 12.16
C ASN A 166 -4.16 4.85 13.38
N SER A 167 -4.99 5.87 13.17
CA SER A 167 -5.47 6.72 14.27
C SER A 167 -6.34 5.94 15.24
N LEU A 168 -7.25 5.10 14.72
CA LEU A 168 -8.08 4.21 15.53
C LEU A 168 -7.26 3.15 16.27
N ARG A 169 -6.29 2.52 15.59
CA ARG A 169 -5.37 1.54 16.18
C ARG A 169 -4.57 2.15 17.35
N THR A 170 -4.08 3.37 17.19
CA THR A 170 -3.35 4.10 18.25
C THR A 170 -4.25 4.44 19.44
N ASN A 171 -5.49 4.87 19.19
CA ASN A 171 -6.47 5.13 20.24
C ASN A 171 -6.82 3.84 21.01
N LEU A 172 -7.09 2.74 20.29
CA LEU A 172 -7.41 1.44 20.86
C LEU A 172 -6.26 0.90 21.72
N ALA A 173 -5.00 1.01 21.26
CA ALA A 173 -3.83 0.66 22.07
C ALA A 173 -3.74 1.47 23.37
N THR A 174 -4.12 2.76 23.32
CA THR A 174 -4.18 3.63 24.49
C THR A 174 -5.27 3.18 25.47
N LEU A 175 -6.46 2.83 24.97
CA LEU A 175 -7.55 2.31 25.80
C LEU A 175 -7.20 0.96 26.44
N HIS A 176 -6.56 0.04 25.70
CA HIS A 176 -6.09 -1.21 26.29
C HIS A 176 -5.05 -0.98 27.38
N ARG A 177 -4.08 -0.08 27.17
CA ARG A 177 -3.08 0.26 28.20
C ARG A 177 -3.73 0.82 29.46
N LYS A 178 -4.80 1.61 29.33
CA LYS A 178 -5.59 2.07 30.47
C LYS A 178 -6.26 0.90 31.22
N GLN A 179 -6.60 -0.21 30.58
CA GLN A 179 -7.16 -1.37 31.27
C GLN A 179 -6.13 -2.38 31.80
N SER A 180 -5.00 -2.57 31.13
CA SER A 180 -4.03 -3.64 31.42
C SER A 180 -2.72 -3.18 32.07
N GLY A 181 -2.50 -1.87 32.21
CA GLY A 181 -1.30 -1.33 32.86
C GLY A 181 -1.17 -1.71 34.35
N ASN A 182 -0.05 -1.33 34.96
CA ASN A 182 0.14 -1.40 36.41
C ASN A 182 -0.67 -0.30 37.14
N LEU A 183 -0.76 -0.35 38.47
CA LEU A 183 -1.51 0.58 39.33
C LEU A 183 -1.02 2.04 39.24
N SER A 184 0.12 2.30 38.59
CA SER A 184 0.60 3.66 38.30
C SER A 184 -0.03 4.27 37.04
N THR A 185 -0.57 3.45 36.12
CA THR A 185 -1.13 3.91 34.84
C THR A 185 -2.55 3.40 34.53
N LYS A 186 -2.93 2.22 35.05
CA LYS A 186 -4.25 1.61 34.83
C LYS A 186 -5.41 2.42 35.42
N SER A 187 -6.59 2.30 34.83
CA SER A 187 -7.85 2.85 35.29
C SER A 187 -8.20 2.27 36.66
N LEU A 188 -8.55 3.16 37.59
CA LEU A 188 -8.89 2.79 38.96
C LEU A 188 -10.40 2.58 39.15
N LEU A 189 -11.22 2.77 38.11
CA LEU A 189 -12.68 2.67 38.17
C LEU A 189 -13.19 1.27 38.56
N SER A 190 -12.40 0.22 38.29
CA SER A 190 -12.72 -1.16 38.66
C SER A 190 -12.13 -1.61 40.00
N ILE A 191 -11.21 -0.83 40.56
CA ILE A 191 -10.38 -1.17 41.73
C ILE A 191 -10.85 -0.40 42.96
N VAL A 192 -11.12 0.90 42.78
CA VAL A 192 -11.48 1.81 43.87
C VAL A 192 -12.96 1.71 44.15
N ASN A 193 -13.32 1.28 45.36
CA ASN A 193 -14.67 1.42 45.87
C ASN A 193 -14.92 2.89 46.27
N PRO A 194 -15.86 3.63 45.63
CA PRO A 194 -16.07 5.05 45.91
C PRO A 194 -16.34 5.38 47.38
N LYS A 195 -16.87 4.41 48.16
CA LYS A 195 -17.16 4.58 49.60
C LYS A 195 -15.92 4.88 50.46
N ILE A 196 -14.71 4.57 49.98
CA ILE A 196 -13.46 4.86 50.72
C ILE A 196 -13.03 6.33 50.59
N LEU A 197 -13.66 7.09 49.69
CA LEU A 197 -13.28 8.48 49.39
C LEU A 197 -14.11 9.44 50.22
N VAL A 198 -13.45 10.24 51.06
CA VAL A 198 -14.09 11.21 51.97
C VAL A 198 -14.83 12.31 51.19
N GLN A 199 -14.44 12.57 49.92
CA GLN A 199 -15.17 13.50 49.06
C GLN A 199 -16.62 13.05 48.78
N THR A 200 -16.88 11.73 48.77
CA THR A 200 -18.24 11.19 48.49
C THR A 200 -19.19 11.37 49.66
N SER A 201 -18.68 11.70 50.85
CA SER A 201 -19.43 11.91 52.09
C SER A 201 -19.84 13.37 52.33
N GLY A 202 -19.58 14.28 51.39
CA GLY A 202 -19.94 15.70 51.51
C GLY A 202 -18.97 16.57 52.31
N SER A 203 -17.72 16.13 52.52
CA SER A 203 -16.74 16.93 53.26
C SER A 203 -16.27 18.16 52.48
N GLU A 204 -16.45 19.34 53.08
CA GLU A 204 -16.01 20.61 52.48
C GLU A 204 -14.49 20.83 52.54
N HIS A 205 -13.82 20.29 53.56
CA HIS A 205 -12.43 20.63 53.86
C HIS A 205 -11.42 19.49 53.69
N LEU A 206 -11.89 18.24 53.57
CA LEU A 206 -11.04 17.06 53.39
C LEU A 206 -11.18 16.50 51.98
N GLU A 207 -10.08 15.93 51.47
CA GLU A 207 -10.09 15.14 50.26
C GLU A 207 -9.18 13.93 50.37
N THR A 208 -9.55 12.86 49.67
CA THR A 208 -8.78 11.62 49.61
C THR A 208 -7.99 11.57 48.30
N HIS A 209 -6.69 11.37 48.42
CA HIS A 209 -5.77 11.17 47.31
C HIS A 209 -5.41 9.70 47.19
N LEU A 210 -5.44 9.18 45.96
CA LEU A 210 -4.94 7.86 45.65
C LEU A 210 -3.46 7.96 45.27
N VAL A 211 -2.62 7.13 45.87
CA VAL A 211 -1.17 7.15 45.65
C VAL A 211 -0.70 5.73 45.38
N ALA A 212 -0.16 5.49 44.18
CA ALA A 212 0.52 4.26 43.85
C ALA A 212 1.97 4.35 44.34
N VAL A 213 2.32 3.50 45.30
CA VAL A 213 3.63 3.47 45.97
C VAL A 213 4.39 2.27 45.44
N PRO A 214 5.63 2.42 44.92
CA PRO A 214 6.45 1.28 44.55
C PRO A 214 6.57 0.28 45.70
N SER A 215 6.47 -1.02 45.42
CA SER A 215 6.50 -2.07 46.44
C SER A 215 7.75 -2.02 47.33
N SER A 216 8.89 -1.57 46.76
CA SER A 216 10.13 -1.32 47.51
C SER A 216 10.03 -0.19 48.54
N ASN A 217 9.11 0.76 48.34
CA ASN A 217 8.99 2.00 49.12
C ASN A 217 7.83 1.96 50.12
N VAL A 218 7.04 0.88 50.17
CA VAL A 218 5.87 0.75 51.06
C VAL A 218 6.23 0.94 52.54
N LYS A 219 7.40 0.44 52.98
CA LYS A 219 7.87 0.63 54.36
C LYS A 219 8.18 2.09 54.68
N ASP A 220 8.80 2.82 53.76
CA ASP A 220 9.09 4.25 53.92
C ASP A 220 7.79 5.07 53.90
N PHE A 221 6.87 4.73 53.00
CA PHE A 221 5.55 5.36 52.91
C PHE A 221 4.79 5.28 54.23
N ASN A 222 4.61 4.08 54.78
CA ASN A 222 3.87 3.89 56.04
C ASN A 222 4.51 4.61 57.23
N ARG A 223 5.83 4.84 57.22
CA ARG A 223 6.54 5.54 58.29
C ARG A 223 6.46 7.07 58.17
N SER A 224 6.32 7.60 56.94
CA SER A 224 6.60 9.01 56.67
C SER A 224 5.45 9.79 56.03
N TYR A 225 4.42 9.14 55.47
CA TYR A 225 3.36 9.84 54.71
C TYR A 225 2.64 10.92 55.53
N GLU A 226 2.51 10.74 56.85
CA GLU A 226 1.84 11.66 57.78
C GLU A 226 2.58 12.99 57.95
N THR A 227 3.87 13.05 57.63
CA THR A 227 4.74 14.22 57.90
C THR A 227 5.32 14.84 56.63
N ILE A 228 4.94 14.35 55.44
CA ILE A 228 5.48 14.89 54.19
C ILE A 228 4.92 16.29 53.86
N SER A 229 3.75 16.63 54.38
CA SER A 229 3.12 17.95 54.24
C SER A 229 2.28 18.29 55.46
N PRO A 230 1.95 19.57 55.70
CA PRO A 230 1.01 19.95 56.74
C PRO A 230 -0.38 19.36 56.51
N MET A 231 -1.13 19.15 57.60
CA MET A 231 -2.55 18.78 57.57
C MET A 231 -2.87 17.49 56.78
N VAL A 232 -1.97 16.50 56.82
CA VAL A 232 -2.29 15.10 56.50
C VAL A 232 -3.01 14.49 57.69
N VAL A 233 -4.11 13.77 57.46
CA VAL A 233 -4.85 13.11 58.54
C VAL A 233 -4.06 11.88 59.00
N PRO A 234 -3.62 11.80 60.27
CA PRO A 234 -2.87 10.65 60.75
C PRO A 234 -3.69 9.37 60.72
N ARG A 235 -3.03 8.24 60.48
CA ARG A 235 -3.63 6.89 60.33
C ARG A 235 -4.72 6.80 59.25
N SER A 236 -4.71 7.71 58.26
CA SER A 236 -5.69 7.73 57.18
C SER A 236 -5.32 6.89 55.96
N ALA A 237 -4.07 6.41 55.88
CA ALA A 237 -3.64 5.54 54.79
C ALA A 237 -4.43 4.23 54.79
N TYR A 238 -5.26 4.03 53.78
CA TYR A 238 -6.06 2.83 53.55
C TYR A 238 -5.52 2.08 52.34
N PHE A 239 -5.17 0.81 52.52
CA PHE A 239 -4.72 -0.05 51.42
C PHE A 239 -5.90 -0.39 50.49
N VAL A 240 -5.75 -0.13 49.19
CA VAL A 240 -6.79 -0.37 48.19
C VAL A 240 -6.53 -1.68 47.45
N ASP A 241 -5.35 -1.81 46.83
CA ASP A 241 -4.97 -2.95 45.99
C ASP A 241 -3.45 -2.99 45.78
N SER A 242 -2.92 -4.10 45.24
CA SER A 242 -1.51 -4.25 44.89
C SER A 242 -1.30 -5.07 43.62
N ASP A 243 -0.26 -4.73 42.86
CA ASP A 243 0.27 -5.53 41.76
C ASP A 243 1.74 -5.92 42.02
N SER A 244 2.45 -6.41 41.00
CA SER A 244 3.85 -6.85 41.14
C SER A 244 4.82 -5.70 41.46
N GLU A 245 4.48 -4.45 41.14
CA GLU A 245 5.39 -3.30 41.20
C GLU A 245 4.92 -2.21 42.19
N PHE A 246 3.62 -2.09 42.42
CA PHE A 246 3.00 -1.01 43.18
C PHE A 246 1.95 -1.51 44.17
N SER A 247 1.79 -0.76 45.24
CA SER A 247 0.66 -0.84 46.18
C SER A 247 -0.10 0.49 46.16
N LEU A 248 -1.42 0.44 45.98
CA LEU A 248 -2.28 1.60 45.92
C LEU A 248 -2.84 1.91 47.30
N TYR A 249 -2.65 3.15 47.76
CA TYR A 249 -3.18 3.66 49.02
C TYR A 249 -4.12 4.84 48.80
N ALA A 250 -5.16 4.94 49.62
CA ALA A 250 -5.99 6.12 49.76
C ALA A 250 -5.57 6.89 51.02
N VAL A 251 -5.21 8.17 50.89
CA VAL A 251 -4.74 9.02 52.00
C VAL A 251 -5.63 10.25 52.10
N THR A 252 -6.09 10.59 53.30
CA THR A 252 -6.94 11.76 53.52
C THR A 252 -6.11 12.96 53.94
N VAL A 253 -6.29 14.08 53.26
CA VAL A 253 -5.54 15.33 53.47
C VAL A 253 -6.54 16.49 53.47
N PHE A 254 -6.20 17.59 54.15
CA PHE A 254 -6.97 18.82 54.00
C PHE A 254 -6.81 19.39 52.59
N LYS A 255 -7.92 19.82 51.98
CA LYS A 255 -7.94 20.40 50.62
C LYS A 255 -6.92 21.53 50.45
N LYS A 256 -6.77 22.36 51.48
CA LYS A 256 -5.82 23.49 51.50
C LYS A 256 -4.35 23.07 51.24
N HIS A 257 -3.93 21.89 51.71
CA HIS A 257 -2.56 21.38 51.60
C HIS A 257 -2.41 20.22 50.61
N SER A 258 -3.44 19.96 49.81
CA SER A 258 -3.47 18.78 48.96
C SER A 258 -2.48 18.84 47.80
N GLN A 259 -2.32 20.01 47.15
CA GLN A 259 -1.31 20.16 46.10
C GLN A 259 0.12 20.02 46.64
N GLU A 260 0.36 20.48 47.87
CA GLU A 260 1.65 20.30 48.56
C GLU A 260 1.92 18.83 48.85
N PHE A 261 0.94 18.09 49.37
CA PHE A 261 1.03 16.64 49.58
C PHE A 261 1.33 15.88 48.28
N LEU A 262 0.64 16.21 47.18
CA LEU A 262 0.84 15.59 45.88
C LEU A 262 2.26 15.87 45.33
N HIS A 263 2.73 17.10 45.48
CA HIS A 263 4.09 17.48 45.08
C HIS A 263 5.14 16.71 45.89
N LYS A 264 5.00 16.65 47.22
CA LYS A 264 5.90 15.91 48.12
C LYS A 264 5.85 14.39 47.91
N SER A 265 4.70 13.86 47.52
CA SER A 265 4.57 12.46 47.10
C SER A 265 5.42 12.18 45.85
N ARG A 266 5.41 13.08 44.86
CA ARG A 266 6.23 12.94 43.63
C ARG A 266 7.73 13.05 43.92
N GLU A 267 8.15 13.94 44.82
CA GLU A 267 9.56 14.04 45.25
C GLU A 267 10.08 12.70 45.83
N ARG A 268 9.20 11.94 46.50
CA ARG A 268 9.51 10.60 47.04
C ARG A 268 9.35 9.46 46.04
N LYS A 269 9.12 9.77 44.76
CA LYS A 269 8.85 8.82 43.68
C LYS A 269 7.58 7.98 43.90
N TRP A 270 6.64 8.48 44.71
CA TRP A 270 5.29 7.94 44.75
C TRP A 270 4.49 8.57 43.63
N VAL A 271 3.52 7.82 43.08
CA VAL A 271 2.77 8.25 41.90
C VAL A 271 1.33 8.56 42.33
N PRO A 272 0.99 9.85 42.57
CA PRO A 272 -0.40 10.20 42.79
C PRO A 272 -1.25 9.89 41.56
N ARG A 273 -2.45 9.38 41.79
CA ARG A 273 -3.40 8.98 40.75
C ARG A 273 -4.62 9.88 40.79
N ASP A 274 -4.88 10.55 39.69
CA ASP A 274 -6.11 11.30 39.50
C ASP A 274 -7.29 10.33 39.40
N PHE A 275 -8.23 10.46 40.32
CA PHE A 275 -9.45 9.67 40.34
C PHE A 275 -10.63 10.55 40.73
N LYS A 276 -11.66 10.52 39.90
CA LYS A 276 -12.96 11.12 40.19
C LYS A 276 -13.98 10.01 40.18
N ALA A 277 -14.64 9.79 41.30
CA ALA A 277 -15.74 8.86 41.37
C ALA A 277 -16.85 9.33 40.41
N GLN A 278 -17.24 8.47 39.48
CA GLN A 278 -18.34 8.71 38.56
C GLN A 278 -19.21 7.46 38.54
N GLU A 279 -20.51 7.62 38.85
CA GLU A 279 -21.48 6.53 38.71
C GLU A 279 -21.53 6.06 37.25
N GLY A 280 -21.48 4.74 37.05
CA GLY A 280 -21.43 4.14 35.71
C GLY A 280 -20.10 4.32 34.97
N GLY A 281 -19.06 4.93 35.57
CA GLY A 281 -17.77 5.15 34.91
C GLY A 281 -17.13 3.87 34.37
N LYS A 282 -17.21 2.77 35.13
CA LYS A 282 -16.71 1.44 34.72
C LYS A 282 -17.44 0.89 33.49
N GLU A 283 -18.77 0.99 33.47
CA GLU A 283 -19.58 0.55 32.33
C GLU A 283 -19.30 1.42 31.10
N SER A 284 -19.16 2.74 31.30
CA SER A 284 -18.81 3.68 30.25
C SER A 284 -17.44 3.37 29.62
N GLU A 285 -16.41 3.08 30.42
CA GLU A 285 -15.07 2.74 29.93
C GLU A 285 -15.07 1.42 29.14
N LEU A 286 -15.79 0.40 29.63
CA LEU A 286 -15.94 -0.87 28.91
C LEU A 286 -16.69 -0.67 27.58
N LYS A 287 -17.76 0.12 27.58
CA LYS A 287 -18.54 0.44 26.39
C LYS A 287 -17.72 1.24 25.37
N GLU A 288 -16.87 2.16 25.83
CA GLU A 288 -15.95 2.92 24.97
C GLU A 288 -14.91 1.99 24.33
N LEU A 289 -14.32 1.07 25.09
CA LEU A 289 -13.39 0.07 24.55
C LEU A 289 -14.06 -0.80 23.48
N HIS A 290 -15.21 -1.42 23.79
CA HIS A 290 -15.92 -2.26 22.82
C HIS A 290 -16.34 -1.49 21.57
N LYS A 291 -16.73 -0.22 21.72
CA LYS A 291 -17.05 0.65 20.58
C LYS A 291 -15.81 0.92 19.73
N ALA A 292 -14.66 1.18 20.35
CA ALA A 292 -13.40 1.40 19.65
C ALA A 292 -12.91 0.13 18.93
N GLU A 293 -13.02 -1.04 19.56
CA GLU A 293 -12.70 -2.35 18.96
C GLU A 293 -13.59 -2.65 17.74
N ALA A 294 -14.90 -2.44 17.87
CA ALA A 294 -15.83 -2.66 16.76
C ALA A 294 -15.54 -1.71 15.58
N GLU A 295 -15.23 -0.44 15.88
CA GLU A 295 -14.94 0.56 14.86
C GLU A 295 -13.58 0.31 14.17
N GLU A 296 -12.54 -0.06 14.91
CA GLU A 296 -11.24 -0.43 14.36
C GLU A 296 -11.38 -1.63 13.41
N LYS A 297 -12.08 -2.69 13.84
CA LYS A 297 -12.32 -3.89 13.02
C LYS A 297 -13.14 -3.57 11.77
N ARG A 298 -14.13 -2.69 11.89
CA ARG A 298 -14.95 -2.23 10.76
C ARG A 298 -14.08 -1.50 9.73
N VAL A 299 -13.28 -0.54 10.17
CA VAL A 299 -12.38 0.23 9.29
C VAL A 299 -11.27 -0.64 8.71
N TRP A 300 -10.74 -1.60 9.46
CA TRP A 300 -9.80 -2.60 8.96
C TRP A 300 -10.35 -3.37 7.75
N GLY A 301 -11.61 -3.82 7.83
CA GLY A 301 -12.29 -4.45 6.69
C GLY A 301 -12.49 -3.51 5.49
N GLU A 302 -12.81 -2.23 5.74
CA GLU A 302 -12.93 -1.22 4.68
C GLU A 302 -11.61 -0.99 3.95
N ILE A 303 -10.49 -0.80 4.68
CA ILE A 303 -9.19 -0.56 4.06
C ILE A 303 -8.70 -1.79 3.31
N LEU A 304 -8.90 -3.01 3.83
CA LEU A 304 -8.56 -4.23 3.08
C LEU A 304 -9.31 -4.33 1.76
N ARG A 305 -10.61 -4.03 1.77
CA ARG A 305 -11.42 -4.03 0.54
C ARG A 305 -10.92 -2.98 -0.45
N LEU A 306 -10.62 -1.77 0.03
CA LEU A 306 -10.09 -0.68 -0.81
C LEU A 306 -8.71 -1.00 -1.39
N CYS A 307 -7.82 -1.60 -0.61
CA CYS A 307 -6.52 -2.05 -1.11
C CYS A 307 -6.68 -3.12 -2.19
N ARG A 308 -7.56 -4.11 -2.00
CA ARG A 308 -7.83 -5.15 -3.00
C ARG A 308 -8.37 -4.57 -4.30
N THR A 309 -9.40 -3.73 -4.23
CA THR A 309 -10.01 -3.12 -5.43
C THR A 309 -9.04 -2.14 -6.10
N GLY A 310 -8.39 -1.28 -5.31
CA GLY A 310 -7.44 -0.28 -5.80
C GLY A 310 -6.20 -0.91 -6.45
N TRP A 311 -5.68 -2.01 -5.89
CA TRP A 311 -4.58 -2.75 -6.50
C TRP A 311 -4.99 -3.35 -7.85
N GLY A 312 -6.14 -4.02 -7.90
CA GLY A 312 -6.66 -4.61 -9.14
C GLY A 312 -6.92 -3.58 -10.23
N GLU A 313 -7.53 -2.45 -9.89
CA GLU A 313 -7.79 -1.34 -10.81
C GLU A 313 -6.50 -0.66 -11.30
N GLY A 314 -5.56 -0.41 -10.39
CA GLY A 314 -4.25 0.14 -10.73
C GLY A 314 -3.47 -0.76 -11.68
N VAL A 315 -3.49 -2.07 -11.44
CA VAL A 315 -2.88 -3.07 -12.34
C VAL A 315 -3.58 -3.06 -13.70
N MET A 316 -4.91 -3.11 -13.77
CA MET A 316 -5.63 -3.06 -15.04
C MET A 316 -5.26 -1.83 -15.85
N ALA A 317 -5.24 -0.65 -15.20
CA ALA A 317 -4.84 0.59 -15.85
C ALA A 317 -3.39 0.52 -16.36
N ALA A 318 -2.45 0.05 -15.53
CA ALA A 318 -1.06 -0.12 -15.91
C ALA A 318 -0.90 -1.04 -17.13
N VAL A 319 -1.59 -2.19 -17.17
CA VAL A 319 -1.54 -3.11 -18.32
C VAL A 319 -2.08 -2.44 -19.60
N HIS A 320 -3.19 -1.69 -19.52
CA HIS A 320 -3.71 -0.98 -20.70
C HIS A 320 -2.75 0.11 -21.19
N VAL A 321 -2.09 0.83 -20.29
CA VAL A 321 -1.07 1.83 -20.63
C VAL A 321 0.11 1.15 -21.31
N VAL A 322 0.62 0.03 -20.77
CA VAL A 322 1.72 -0.73 -21.36
C VAL A 322 1.36 -1.25 -22.75
N VAL A 323 0.15 -1.78 -22.94
CA VAL A 323 -0.31 -2.28 -24.25
C VAL A 323 -0.41 -1.13 -25.27
N LEU A 324 -0.96 0.02 -24.87
CA LEU A 324 -1.05 1.18 -25.75
C LEU A 324 0.34 1.75 -26.08
N ARG A 325 1.26 1.78 -25.10
CA ARG A 325 2.65 2.18 -25.29
C ARG A 325 3.38 1.25 -26.25
N MET A 326 3.25 -0.06 -26.06
CA MET A 326 3.82 -1.07 -26.96
C MET A 326 3.30 -0.91 -28.39
N PHE A 327 2.01 -0.59 -28.57
CA PHE A 327 1.47 -0.29 -29.90
C PHE A 327 2.10 0.97 -30.52
N VAL A 328 2.19 2.08 -29.78
CA VAL A 328 2.83 3.31 -30.28
C VAL A 328 4.30 3.07 -30.64
N GLU A 329 5.04 2.34 -29.81
CA GLU A 329 6.42 1.95 -30.13
C GLU A 329 6.50 1.06 -31.38
N THR A 330 5.54 0.16 -31.58
CA THR A 330 5.47 -0.69 -32.78
C THR A 330 5.31 0.16 -34.05
N VAL A 331 4.43 1.16 -34.02
CA VAL A 331 4.25 2.11 -35.13
C VAL A 331 5.54 2.89 -35.41
N LEU A 332 6.20 3.39 -34.37
CA LEU A 332 7.42 4.18 -34.50
C LEU A 332 8.60 3.35 -35.04
N ARG A 333 8.69 2.07 -34.67
CA ARG A 333 9.81 1.20 -35.07
C ARG A 333 9.62 0.53 -36.42
N TYR A 334 8.42 0.05 -36.71
CA TYR A 334 8.17 -0.78 -37.90
C TYR A 334 7.46 -0.02 -39.02
N GLY A 335 6.92 1.16 -38.73
CA GLY A 335 6.28 2.01 -39.72
C GLY A 335 4.95 1.45 -40.23
N LEU A 336 4.49 1.99 -41.35
CA LEU A 336 3.25 1.61 -42.02
C LEU A 336 3.54 0.97 -43.38
N PRO A 337 2.72 0.01 -43.86
CA PRO A 337 1.55 -0.57 -43.18
C PRO A 337 1.95 -1.43 -41.96
N LEU A 338 1.10 -1.46 -40.94
CA LEU A 338 1.34 -2.27 -39.74
C LEU A 338 1.20 -3.76 -40.06
N ASP A 339 2.28 -4.49 -39.91
CA ASP A 339 2.29 -5.95 -39.96
C ASP A 339 3.20 -6.51 -38.84
N PHE A 340 2.57 -6.88 -37.74
CA PHE A 340 3.27 -7.32 -36.53
C PHE A 340 2.49 -8.41 -35.80
N VAL A 341 3.22 -9.13 -34.94
CA VAL A 341 2.70 -10.08 -33.96
C VAL A 341 3.01 -9.57 -32.56
N ALA A 342 2.03 -9.68 -31.67
CA ALA A 342 2.21 -9.35 -30.25
C ALA A 342 2.06 -10.60 -29.39
N ALA A 343 2.94 -10.74 -28.40
CA ALA A 343 2.97 -11.90 -27.52
C ALA A 343 3.20 -11.49 -26.06
N VAL A 344 2.63 -12.25 -25.14
CA VAL A 344 3.00 -12.25 -23.72
C VAL A 344 3.79 -13.51 -23.42
N VAL A 345 4.98 -13.34 -22.86
CA VAL A 345 5.85 -14.42 -22.41
C VAL A 345 5.84 -14.44 -20.89
N LYS A 346 5.23 -15.47 -20.32
CA LYS A 346 5.27 -15.76 -18.89
C LYS A 346 6.59 -16.43 -18.54
N THR A 347 7.29 -15.87 -17.58
CA THR A 347 8.56 -16.39 -17.08
C THR A 347 8.65 -16.23 -15.56
N ASP A 348 9.74 -16.70 -14.97
CA ASP A 348 10.09 -16.40 -13.57
C ASP A 348 11.38 -15.57 -13.52
N THR A 349 11.68 -15.01 -12.36
CA THR A 349 12.84 -14.14 -12.16
C THR A 349 14.17 -14.76 -12.62
N LYS A 350 14.31 -16.10 -12.57
CA LYS A 350 15.55 -16.78 -12.99
C LYS A 350 15.60 -17.03 -14.49
N ARG A 351 14.46 -17.36 -15.11
CA ARG A 351 14.37 -17.65 -16.54
C ARG A 351 14.17 -16.40 -17.40
N SER A 352 13.74 -15.28 -16.82
CA SER A 352 13.50 -14.02 -17.52
C SER A 352 14.76 -13.50 -18.23
N GLU A 353 15.91 -13.50 -17.56
CA GLU A 353 17.17 -13.07 -18.16
C GLU A 353 17.62 -13.97 -19.30
N LYS A 354 17.42 -15.30 -19.16
CA LYS A 354 17.76 -16.27 -20.21
C LYS A 354 16.86 -16.07 -21.44
N ALA A 355 15.56 -15.88 -21.21
CA ALA A 355 14.59 -15.59 -22.27
C ALA A 355 14.97 -14.31 -23.02
N ARG A 356 15.30 -13.23 -22.30
CA ARG A 356 15.76 -11.97 -22.91
C ARG A 356 17.01 -12.15 -23.75
N LYS A 357 18.05 -12.79 -23.21
CA LYS A 357 19.30 -13.04 -23.95
C LYS A 357 19.06 -13.82 -25.24
N ALA A 358 18.15 -14.80 -25.23
CA ALA A 358 17.80 -15.57 -26.42
C ALA A 358 17.06 -14.71 -27.45
N LEU A 359 16.05 -13.93 -27.02
CA LEU A 359 15.31 -12.99 -27.87
C LEU A 359 16.22 -11.90 -28.46
N ASP A 360 17.13 -11.35 -27.65
CA ASP A 360 18.10 -10.34 -28.06
C ASP A 360 19.08 -10.91 -29.09
N SER A 361 19.55 -12.13 -28.89
CA SER A 361 20.41 -12.82 -29.86
C SER A 361 19.69 -13.04 -31.19
N GLU A 362 18.48 -13.61 -31.15
CA GLU A 362 17.71 -13.98 -32.34
C GLU A 362 17.27 -12.76 -33.14
N PHE A 363 16.69 -11.76 -32.47
CA PHE A 363 16.04 -10.63 -33.12
C PHE A 363 16.92 -9.38 -33.21
N SER A 364 18.22 -9.47 -32.87
CA SER A 364 19.18 -8.35 -32.97
C SER A 364 19.23 -7.68 -34.34
N TYR A 365 18.99 -8.44 -35.42
CA TYR A 365 19.04 -7.94 -36.79
C TYR A 365 17.96 -6.87 -37.07
N LEU A 366 16.84 -6.88 -36.35
CA LEU A 366 15.73 -5.92 -36.50
C LEU A 366 16.13 -4.50 -36.17
N ALA A 367 17.22 -4.30 -35.43
CA ALA A 367 17.71 -2.97 -35.11
C ALA A 367 18.36 -2.24 -36.30
N GLY A 368 18.62 -2.96 -37.41
CA GLY A 368 19.25 -2.38 -38.59
C GLY A 368 20.58 -1.69 -38.27
N ASN A 369 20.75 -0.46 -38.77
CA ASN A 369 21.94 0.39 -38.54
C ASN A 369 21.87 1.20 -37.23
N ALA A 370 20.80 1.07 -36.43
CA ALA A 370 20.68 1.79 -35.16
C ALA A 370 21.65 1.27 -34.08
N PHE A 371 22.31 0.14 -34.33
CA PHE A 371 23.42 -0.38 -33.52
C PHE A 371 24.67 -0.57 -34.38
N GLY A 372 25.82 -0.15 -33.87
CA GLY A 372 27.13 -0.50 -34.45
C GLY A 372 27.34 -2.02 -34.40
N ARG A 373 27.79 -2.60 -35.50
CA ARG A 373 28.09 -4.04 -35.59
C ARG A 373 29.60 -4.27 -35.69
N ASP A 374 30.12 -5.27 -34.99
CA ASP A 374 31.50 -5.71 -35.15
C ASP A 374 31.74 -6.40 -36.51
N SER A 375 33.01 -6.68 -36.82
CA SER A 375 33.40 -7.39 -38.06
C SER A 375 32.84 -8.81 -38.19
N LYS A 376 32.18 -9.32 -37.14
CA LYS A 376 31.48 -10.61 -37.09
C LYS A 376 29.95 -10.46 -37.08
N GLY A 377 29.44 -9.25 -37.30
CA GLY A 377 28.01 -8.95 -37.39
C GLY A 377 27.27 -8.89 -36.06
N ARG A 378 27.97 -8.93 -34.92
CA ARG A 378 27.37 -8.83 -33.58
C ARG A 378 27.18 -7.37 -33.21
N VAL A 379 26.05 -7.06 -32.57
CA VAL A 379 25.78 -5.73 -31.99
C VAL A 379 26.85 -5.41 -30.95
N GLN A 380 27.61 -4.34 -31.17
CA GLN A 380 28.50 -3.78 -30.16
C GLN A 380 27.65 -3.00 -29.15
N LYS A 381 27.77 -3.35 -27.86
CA LYS A 381 27.38 -2.45 -26.78
C LYS A 381 28.44 -1.34 -26.72
N GLU A 382 28.30 -0.29 -27.52
CA GLU A 382 29.06 0.93 -27.28
C GLU A 382 28.44 1.64 -26.07
N ASP A 383 29.26 1.94 -25.06
CA ASP A 383 28.91 2.89 -24.01
C ASP A 383 28.48 4.20 -24.67
N THR A 384 27.25 4.62 -24.39
CA THR A 384 26.61 5.82 -24.93
C THR A 384 27.34 7.08 -24.45
N SER A 385 28.49 7.40 -25.06
CA SER A 385 29.29 8.57 -24.71
C SER A 385 29.71 9.42 -25.91
N MET A 386 29.76 8.93 -27.16
CA MET A 386 30.27 9.77 -28.26
C MET A 386 29.57 9.56 -29.61
N GLY A 387 28.72 10.52 -29.99
CA GLY A 387 28.71 11.13 -31.32
C GLY A 387 28.14 10.34 -32.51
N GLY A 388 26.81 10.19 -32.57
CA GLY A 388 26.03 9.91 -33.79
C GLY A 388 24.70 10.67 -33.71
N PRO A 389 24.06 11.05 -34.84
CA PRO A 389 23.06 12.12 -34.86
C PRO A 389 21.92 11.84 -33.89
N GLU A 390 21.70 12.78 -32.97
CA GLU A 390 20.65 12.77 -31.96
C GLU A 390 19.30 12.48 -32.61
N VAL A 391 18.82 11.26 -32.44
CA VAL A 391 17.40 10.95 -32.47
C VAL A 391 17.00 10.82 -31.00
N GLY A 392 16.58 11.95 -30.44
CA GLY A 392 16.21 12.06 -29.03
C GLY A 392 15.11 11.08 -28.67
N ALA A 393 15.33 10.34 -27.59
CA ALA A 393 14.28 9.81 -26.73
C ALA A 393 14.88 9.79 -25.32
N GLY A 394 14.34 10.63 -24.44
CA GLY A 394 14.71 10.67 -23.04
C GLY A 394 14.36 9.34 -22.38
N GLN A 395 15.35 8.47 -22.25
CA GLN A 395 15.27 7.26 -21.44
C GLN A 395 16.40 7.34 -20.42
N GLU A 396 16.11 7.92 -19.25
CA GLU A 396 16.93 7.64 -18.07
C GLU A 396 16.79 6.14 -17.76
N GLY A 397 17.79 5.36 -18.18
CA GLY A 397 18.04 4.00 -17.70
C GLY A 397 17.40 2.82 -18.45
N GLY A 398 16.81 3.02 -19.63
CA GLY A 398 16.30 1.91 -20.46
C GLY A 398 17.34 1.43 -21.48
N GLU A 399 17.72 0.15 -21.44
CA GLU A 399 18.59 -0.46 -22.44
C GLU A 399 17.85 -0.48 -23.80
N TYR A 400 18.37 0.24 -24.81
CA TYR A 400 17.80 0.23 -26.16
C TYR A 400 17.83 -1.20 -26.72
N LYS A 401 16.70 -1.67 -27.27
CA LYS A 401 16.53 -3.04 -27.79
C LYS A 401 16.18 -3.05 -29.27
N ALA A 402 16.55 -4.11 -29.98
CA ALA A 402 16.30 -4.30 -31.41
C ALA A 402 14.81 -4.45 -31.78
N TYR A 403 13.97 -4.82 -30.82
CA TYR A 403 12.53 -5.04 -30.97
C TYR A 403 11.76 -4.38 -29.83
N VAL A 404 10.45 -4.22 -29.99
CA VAL A 404 9.59 -3.65 -28.95
C VAL A 404 9.42 -4.69 -27.84
N SER A 405 9.80 -4.32 -26.62
CA SER A 405 9.57 -5.15 -25.44
C SER A 405 9.20 -4.30 -24.24
N CYS A 406 8.20 -4.72 -23.47
CA CYS A 406 7.80 -4.07 -22.23
C CYS A 406 7.72 -5.08 -21.09
N ASP A 407 8.06 -4.63 -19.89
CA ASP A 407 8.08 -5.48 -18.70
C ASP A 407 6.89 -5.17 -17.80
N ILE A 408 6.20 -6.24 -17.42
CA ILE A 408 5.13 -6.19 -16.43
C ILE A 408 5.59 -6.97 -15.19
N ASP A 409 5.82 -6.19 -14.13
CA ASP A 409 6.11 -6.64 -12.78
C ASP A 409 5.34 -5.75 -11.80
N PHE A 410 4.56 -6.38 -10.93
CA PHE A 410 3.69 -5.74 -9.93
C PHE A 410 3.82 -6.40 -8.55
N ASP A 411 4.84 -7.24 -8.36
CA ASP A 411 5.09 -7.88 -7.07
C ASP A 411 5.59 -6.90 -6.01
#